data_AF-B2LU01-F1
#
_entry.id   AF-B2LU01-F1
#
_cell.length_a   1.000
_cell.length_b   1.000
_cell.length_c   1.000
_cell.angle_alpha   90.00
_cell.angle_beta   90.00
_cell.angle_gamma   90.00
#
_symmetry.space_group_name_H-M   'P 1'
#
loop_
_entity.id
_entity.type
_entity.pdbx_description
1 polymer ?
#
loop_
_entity_poly.entity_id
_entity_poly.type
_entity_poly.pdbx_seq_one_letter_code
_entity_poly.pdbx_strand_id
1 'polypeptide(L)'
;GNFLFNGSVISGPGFTGGDVVRLNRNNGNIQNRGYIEVPIQFTSTSTRHRVRVRYASVTSIELNVNLGNSSIFTNTLPATAASLDNLQSGDFGYVEINNAFTSATGNIVGARNFSANAEVIIDRFEFIPVTATFEAEYDLERAQKAVNALFTSTNPRRLKTDVTDYHIDQVSNMVACLSDEFCLDEKRELFEKVKYAKRLSDERNLLQDPNFTFISGQLSFASIDGQSNFTSINELSEHGWWGSENVTIQEGNDVFKENYVTLPGTFNECYPNYLYQKIGESELKAYTRYQLRGYIEDSQDLEI
;
A
#
# COMPACT_ATOMS: atom_id res chain seq x y z
N GLY A 1 -5.09 -15.65 27.85
CA GLY A 1 -5.92 -16.84 28.09
C GLY A 1 -5.96 -17.65 26.81
N ASN A 2 -6.45 -18.87 26.83
CA ASN A 2 -6.89 -19.56 25.62
C ASN A 2 -8.36 -19.18 25.36
N PHE A 3 -8.72 -18.77 24.14
CA PHE A 3 -10.05 -18.26 23.85
C PHE A 3 -10.51 -18.61 22.44
N LEU A 4 -11.76 -19.05 22.31
CA LEU A 4 -12.43 -19.29 21.03
C LEU A 4 -13.79 -18.60 21.05
N PHE A 5 -14.07 -17.79 20.04
CA PHE A 5 -15.33 -17.07 19.87
C PHE A 5 -15.85 -17.21 18.45
N ASN A 6 -17.18 -17.36 18.31
CA ASN A 6 -17.86 -17.65 17.05
C ASN A 6 -17.11 -18.68 16.18
N GLY A 7 -16.84 -19.84 16.77
CA GLY A 7 -16.14 -20.94 16.14
C GLY A 7 -16.29 -22.22 16.96
N SER A 8 -15.79 -23.33 16.41
CA SER A 8 -15.82 -24.64 17.05
C SER A 8 -14.49 -25.37 16.83
N VAL A 9 -14.17 -26.29 17.75
CA VAL A 9 -13.14 -27.30 17.51
C VAL A 9 -13.81 -28.47 16.78
N ILE A 10 -13.23 -28.92 15.69
CA ILE A 10 -13.72 -30.07 14.90
C ILE A 10 -12.64 -31.14 14.82
N SER A 11 -13.08 -32.40 14.75
CA SER A 11 -12.16 -33.52 14.66
C SER A 11 -11.23 -33.39 13.45
N GLY A 12 -9.93 -33.57 13.68
CA GLY A 12 -8.94 -33.48 12.63
C GLY A 12 -9.11 -34.58 11.58
N PRO A 13 -8.71 -34.36 10.32
CA PRO A 13 -8.83 -35.35 9.23
C PRO A 13 -7.82 -36.51 9.30
N GLY A 14 -7.10 -36.66 10.42
CA GLY A 14 -6.16 -37.77 10.67
C GLY A 14 -4.70 -37.51 10.27
N PHE A 15 -4.38 -36.42 9.59
CA PHE A 15 -3.00 -36.06 9.20
C PHE A 15 -2.48 -34.74 9.81
N THR A 16 -3.28 -34.07 10.62
CA THR A 16 -2.94 -32.82 11.33
C THR A 16 -2.25 -33.06 12.67
N GLY A 17 -2.26 -34.31 13.17
CA GLY A 17 -1.73 -34.66 14.50
C GLY A 17 -2.65 -34.27 15.67
N GLY A 18 -3.85 -33.75 15.39
CA GLY A 18 -4.85 -33.35 16.37
C GLY A 18 -6.08 -32.71 15.71
N ASP A 19 -7.00 -32.23 16.54
CA ASP A 19 -8.18 -31.48 16.10
C ASP A 19 -7.82 -30.09 15.55
N VAL A 20 -8.74 -29.50 14.80
CA VAL A 20 -8.55 -28.18 14.16
C VAL A 20 -9.65 -27.21 14.57
N VAL A 21 -9.43 -25.91 14.40
CA VAL A 21 -10.39 -24.87 14.77
C VAL A 21 -11.11 -24.35 13.55
N ARG A 22 -12.44 -24.37 13.55
CA ARG A 22 -13.30 -23.73 12.55
C ARG A 22 -13.76 -22.37 13.07
N LEU A 23 -13.46 -21.30 12.35
CA LEU A 23 -13.97 -19.95 12.62
C LEU A 23 -15.15 -19.67 11.68
N ASN A 24 -16.30 -19.37 12.27
CA ASN A 24 -17.52 -19.16 11.51
C ASN A 24 -17.52 -17.78 10.82
N ARG A 25 -18.39 -17.64 9.82
CA ARG A 25 -18.73 -16.35 9.22
C ARG A 25 -19.44 -15.43 10.20
N ASN A 26 -19.31 -14.12 10.00
CA ASN A 26 -19.90 -13.13 10.90
C ASN A 26 -21.34 -12.70 10.55
N ASN A 27 -21.91 -13.19 9.43
CA ASN A 27 -23.25 -12.86 8.93
C ASN A 27 -23.52 -11.34 8.81
N GLY A 28 -22.51 -10.55 8.45
CA GLY A 28 -22.61 -9.09 8.30
C GLY A 28 -22.46 -8.31 9.62
N ASN A 29 -22.31 -8.99 10.76
CA ASN A 29 -22.10 -8.33 12.05
C ASN A 29 -20.62 -8.32 12.44
N ILE A 30 -19.98 -7.15 12.40
CA ILE A 30 -18.55 -6.99 12.71
C ILE A 30 -18.18 -7.40 14.15
N GLN A 31 -19.12 -7.36 15.10
CA GLN A 31 -18.89 -7.77 16.49
C GLN A 31 -18.95 -9.30 16.66
N ASN A 32 -19.44 -10.02 15.65
CA ASN A 32 -19.56 -11.48 15.65
C ASN A 32 -18.47 -12.15 14.79
N ARG A 33 -17.29 -11.54 14.67
CA ARG A 33 -16.17 -12.13 13.91
C ARG A 33 -15.59 -13.35 14.64
N GLY A 34 -15.53 -14.50 13.98
CA GLY A 34 -14.88 -15.70 14.52
C GLY A 34 -13.43 -15.41 14.90
N TYR A 35 -13.01 -15.82 16.09
CA TYR A 35 -11.70 -15.49 16.66
C TYR A 35 -11.16 -16.63 17.52
N ILE A 36 -9.89 -16.99 17.28
CA ILE A 36 -9.11 -17.92 18.12
C ILE A 36 -7.91 -17.18 18.69
N GLU A 37 -7.62 -17.42 19.97
CA GLU A 37 -6.51 -16.85 20.71
C GLU A 37 -5.71 -17.96 21.40
N VAL A 38 -4.39 -17.93 21.19
CA VAL A 38 -3.43 -18.88 21.74
C VAL A 38 -2.40 -18.12 22.57
N PRO A 39 -2.29 -18.38 23.89
CA PRO A 39 -1.22 -17.83 24.70
C PRO A 39 0.09 -18.51 24.34
N ILE A 40 1.16 -17.73 24.21
CA ILE A 40 2.49 -18.20 23.83
C ILE A 40 3.54 -17.63 24.77
N GLN A 41 4.65 -18.35 24.90
CA GLN A 41 5.79 -17.91 25.70
C GLN A 41 7.05 -17.97 24.84
N PHE A 42 7.69 -16.82 24.66
CA PHE A 42 9.00 -16.73 24.02
C PHE A 42 10.11 -16.99 25.03
N THR A 43 10.99 -17.93 24.74
CA THR A 43 12.15 -18.24 25.59
C THR A 43 13.30 -17.25 25.40
N SER A 44 13.40 -16.64 24.22
CA SER A 44 14.34 -15.59 23.87
C SER A 44 13.58 -14.31 23.52
N THR A 45 13.99 -13.19 24.11
CA THR A 45 13.39 -11.88 23.86
C THR A 45 13.99 -11.16 22.66
N SER A 46 15.16 -11.59 22.19
CA SER A 46 15.88 -10.99 21.05
C SER A 46 15.63 -11.70 19.74
N THR A 47 15.19 -12.96 19.76
CA THR A 47 14.93 -13.73 18.53
C THR A 47 13.72 -13.16 17.80
N ARG A 48 13.92 -12.80 16.53
CA ARG A 48 12.86 -12.35 15.62
C ARG A 48 12.20 -13.56 14.98
N HIS A 49 10.87 -13.54 14.88
CA HIS A 49 10.09 -14.61 14.28
C HIS A 49 9.12 -14.04 13.24
N ARG A 50 9.07 -14.67 12.06
CA ARG A 50 7.90 -14.56 11.19
C ARG A 50 6.82 -15.51 11.69
N VAL A 51 5.57 -15.10 11.54
CA VAL A 51 4.42 -15.94 11.86
C VAL A 51 3.84 -16.49 10.57
N ARG A 52 3.59 -17.79 10.54
CA ARG A 52 2.93 -18.46 9.42
C ARG A 52 1.71 -19.20 9.94
N VAL A 53 0.59 -19.08 9.23
CA VAL A 53 -0.67 -19.74 9.61
C VAL A 53 -1.00 -20.79 8.56
N ARG A 54 -1.25 -22.02 9.00
CA ARG A 54 -1.77 -23.09 8.15
C ARG A 54 -3.29 -23.10 8.25
N TYR A 55 -3.96 -22.94 7.11
CA TYR A 55 -5.41 -22.73 7.06
C TYR A 55 -6.05 -23.48 5.88
N ALA A 56 -7.37 -23.65 5.93
CA ALA A 56 -8.17 -24.11 4.80
C ALA A 56 -9.43 -23.26 4.62
N SER A 57 -9.74 -22.85 3.38
CA SER A 57 -10.99 -22.20 3.03
C SER A 57 -11.44 -22.57 1.62
N VAL A 58 -12.77 -22.58 1.41
CA VAL A 58 -13.40 -22.87 0.12
C VAL A 58 -13.52 -21.67 -0.80
N THR A 59 -13.33 -20.47 -0.26
CA THR A 59 -13.36 -19.21 -1.01
C THR A 59 -12.19 -18.34 -0.58
N SER A 60 -11.85 -17.32 -1.37
CA SER A 60 -10.94 -16.29 -0.89
C SER A 60 -11.50 -15.64 0.38
N ILE A 61 -10.66 -15.43 1.39
CA ILE A 61 -11.10 -15.00 2.71
C ILE A 61 -10.19 -13.92 3.29
N GLU A 62 -10.80 -12.83 3.78
CA GLU A 62 -10.05 -11.82 4.54
C GLU A 62 -9.79 -12.32 5.96
N LEU A 63 -8.51 -12.47 6.29
CA LEU A 63 -8.06 -12.94 7.60
C LEU A 63 -7.19 -11.87 8.25
N ASN A 64 -7.46 -11.60 9.52
CA ASN A 64 -6.64 -10.75 10.37
C ASN A 64 -5.88 -11.62 11.37
N VAL A 65 -4.58 -11.44 11.47
CA VAL A 65 -3.73 -12.11 12.48
C VAL A 65 -3.16 -11.05 13.40
N ASN A 66 -3.23 -11.30 14.71
CA ASN A 66 -2.66 -10.43 15.72
C ASN A 66 -1.57 -11.15 16.53
N LEU A 67 -0.61 -10.37 16.98
CA LEU A 67 0.37 -10.74 17.98
C LEU A 67 0.32 -9.68 19.09
N GLY A 68 -0.01 -10.11 20.31
CA GLY A 68 -0.47 -9.21 21.36
C GLY A 68 -1.69 -8.42 20.91
N ASN A 69 -1.61 -7.10 21.10
CA ASN A 69 -2.66 -6.16 20.69
C ASN A 69 -2.47 -5.62 19.27
N SER A 70 -1.37 -5.95 18.60
CA SER A 70 -1.05 -5.45 17.26
C SER A 70 -1.58 -6.40 16.18
N SER A 71 -2.28 -5.84 15.20
CA SER A 71 -2.53 -6.57 13.95
C SER A 71 -1.23 -6.65 13.15
N ILE A 72 -0.77 -7.87 12.90
CA ILE A 72 0.47 -8.14 12.16
C ILE A 72 0.20 -8.54 10.70
N PHE A 73 -1.04 -8.89 10.38
CA PHE A 73 -1.48 -9.20 9.03
C PHE A 73 -2.98 -8.92 8.89
N THR A 74 -3.37 -8.28 7.78
CA THR A 74 -4.75 -8.19 7.30
C THR A 74 -4.73 -8.20 5.78
N ASN A 75 -5.20 -9.28 5.16
CA ASN A 75 -5.36 -9.34 3.71
C ASN A 75 -6.32 -10.46 3.32
N THR A 76 -6.75 -10.44 2.05
CA THR A 76 -7.47 -11.54 1.42
C THR A 76 -6.52 -12.66 1.05
N LEU A 77 -6.81 -13.85 1.57
CA LEU A 77 -6.13 -15.10 1.27
C LEU A 77 -6.88 -15.89 0.20
N PRO A 78 -6.19 -16.64 -0.67
CA PRO A 78 -6.85 -17.47 -1.68
C PRO A 78 -7.62 -18.65 -1.06
N ALA A 79 -8.58 -19.19 -1.81
CA ALA A 79 -9.16 -20.50 -1.50
C ALA A 79 -8.11 -21.59 -1.64
N THR A 80 -8.20 -22.63 -0.81
CA THR A 80 -7.25 -23.77 -0.81
C THR A 80 -7.97 -25.12 -0.90
N ALA A 81 -9.26 -25.17 -0.60
CA ALA A 81 -10.05 -26.39 -0.51
C ALA A 81 -11.30 -26.32 -1.38
N ALA A 82 -11.83 -27.47 -1.78
CA ALA A 82 -13.15 -27.55 -2.44
C ALA A 82 -14.31 -27.77 -1.43
N SER A 83 -14.02 -28.33 -0.27
CA SER A 83 -14.97 -28.57 0.83
C SER A 83 -14.25 -28.52 2.18
N LEU A 84 -14.96 -28.12 3.24
CA LEU A 84 -14.45 -28.13 4.63
C LEU A 84 -14.90 -29.36 5.44
N ASP A 85 -15.67 -30.27 4.84
CA ASP A 85 -16.23 -31.44 5.54
C ASP A 85 -15.36 -32.69 5.40
N ASN A 86 -14.63 -32.82 4.28
CA ASN A 86 -13.73 -33.94 3.99
C ASN A 86 -12.34 -33.43 3.58
N LEU A 87 -11.62 -32.83 4.53
CA LEU A 87 -10.32 -32.21 4.27
C LEU A 87 -9.27 -33.25 3.90
N GLN A 88 -8.56 -33.00 2.80
CA GLN A 88 -7.38 -33.71 2.36
C GLN A 88 -6.11 -32.94 2.72
N SER A 89 -4.96 -33.61 2.65
CA SER A 89 -3.68 -32.97 2.98
C SER A 89 -3.39 -31.73 2.12
N GLY A 90 -3.78 -31.77 0.84
CA GLY A 90 -3.63 -30.68 -0.11
C GLY A 90 -4.62 -29.53 0.03
N ASP A 91 -5.68 -29.67 0.85
CA ASP A 91 -6.68 -28.62 1.06
C ASP A 91 -6.19 -27.50 2.00
N PHE A 92 -5.07 -27.71 2.67
CA PHE A 92 -4.45 -26.75 3.58
C PHE A 92 -3.36 -25.94 2.87
N GLY A 93 -3.53 -24.62 2.85
CA GLY A 93 -2.50 -23.67 2.43
C GLY A 93 -1.82 -22.98 3.61
N TYR A 94 -0.89 -22.10 3.27
CA TYR A 94 -0.16 -21.29 4.23
C TYR A 94 -0.24 -19.81 3.87
N VAL A 95 -0.34 -18.97 4.88
CA VAL A 95 0.00 -17.55 4.79
C VAL A 95 1.20 -17.29 5.67
N GLU A 96 2.28 -16.79 5.07
CA GLU A 96 3.44 -16.30 5.81
C GLU A 96 3.35 -14.77 5.95
N ILE A 97 3.49 -14.29 7.19
CA ILE A 97 3.49 -12.88 7.51
C ILE A 97 4.94 -12.38 7.36
N ASN A 98 5.15 -11.51 6.38
CA ASN A 98 6.48 -11.13 5.90
C ASN A 98 7.32 -10.38 6.97
N ASN A 99 6.66 -9.62 7.85
CA ASN A 99 7.34 -8.91 8.91
C ASN A 99 7.70 -9.89 10.03
N ALA A 100 8.85 -9.69 10.65
CA ALA A 100 9.26 -10.45 11.81
C ALA A 100 9.08 -9.65 13.10
N PHE A 101 8.81 -10.38 14.18
CA PHE A 101 8.42 -9.83 15.47
C PHE A 101 9.27 -10.44 16.58
N THR A 102 9.51 -9.67 17.63
CA THR A 102 10.12 -10.17 18.86
C THR A 102 9.03 -10.40 19.91
N SER A 103 9.41 -10.96 21.07
CA SER A 103 8.49 -11.13 22.19
C SER A 103 7.90 -9.81 22.71
N ALA A 104 8.51 -8.66 22.36
CA ALA A 104 8.03 -7.34 22.75
C ALA A 104 6.66 -6.99 22.14
N THR A 105 6.30 -7.61 21.00
CA THR A 105 5.01 -7.38 20.34
C THR A 105 3.84 -7.97 21.15
N GLY A 106 4.08 -9.05 21.90
CA GLY A 106 3.10 -9.62 22.82
C GLY A 106 3.24 -11.13 22.99
N ASN A 107 2.49 -11.67 23.96
CA ASN A 107 2.56 -13.08 24.39
C ASN A 107 1.32 -13.88 24.01
N ILE A 108 0.61 -13.43 22.98
CA ILE A 108 -0.66 -14.01 22.52
C ILE A 108 -0.68 -13.91 21.00
N VAL A 109 -1.01 -15.00 20.30
CA VAL A 109 -1.28 -14.97 18.86
C VAL A 109 -2.74 -15.29 18.60
N GLY A 110 -3.35 -14.62 17.63
CA GLY A 110 -4.74 -14.87 17.28
C GLY A 110 -5.02 -14.72 15.80
N ALA A 111 -6.10 -15.35 15.36
CA ALA A 111 -6.62 -15.23 13.99
C ALA A 111 -8.12 -14.90 14.04
N ARG A 112 -8.53 -13.89 13.28
CA ARG A 112 -9.90 -13.41 13.18
C ARG A 112 -10.42 -13.50 11.75
N ASN A 113 -11.55 -14.17 11.58
CA ASN A 113 -12.25 -14.25 10.30
C ASN A 113 -13.08 -12.98 10.06
N PHE A 114 -12.75 -12.20 9.03
CA PHE A 114 -13.47 -10.98 8.70
C PHE A 114 -14.65 -11.23 7.75
N SER A 115 -14.75 -12.43 7.16
CA SER A 115 -15.77 -12.76 6.18
C SER A 115 -17.18 -12.79 6.76
N ALA A 116 -18.10 -12.17 6.03
CA ALA A 116 -19.53 -12.26 6.30
C ALA A 116 -20.16 -13.57 5.83
N ASN A 117 -19.51 -14.25 4.87
CA ASN A 117 -20.15 -15.31 4.08
C ASN A 117 -19.41 -16.65 4.14
N ALA A 118 -18.13 -16.66 4.51
CA ALA A 118 -17.27 -17.84 4.45
C ALA A 118 -16.68 -18.21 5.81
N GLU A 119 -16.44 -19.51 5.97
CA GLU A 119 -15.76 -20.09 7.12
C GLU A 119 -14.29 -20.36 6.78
N VAL A 120 -13.45 -20.47 7.81
CA VAL A 120 -12.05 -20.85 7.67
C VAL A 120 -11.67 -21.82 8.76
N ILE A 121 -10.83 -22.80 8.40
CA ILE A 121 -10.21 -23.71 9.34
C ILE A 121 -8.80 -23.22 9.63
N ILE A 122 -8.44 -23.13 10.90
CA ILE A 122 -7.11 -22.84 11.40
C ILE A 122 -6.56 -24.14 11.99
N ASP A 123 -5.46 -24.63 11.41
CA ASP A 123 -4.77 -25.83 11.91
C ASP A 123 -3.73 -25.43 12.96
N ARG A 124 -2.77 -24.57 12.58
CA ARG A 124 -1.68 -24.18 13.47
C ARG A 124 -1.06 -22.83 13.14
N PHE A 125 -0.46 -22.24 14.16
CA PHE A 125 0.46 -21.10 14.06
C PHE A 125 1.90 -21.63 14.12
N GLU A 126 2.74 -21.18 13.21
CA GLU A 126 4.16 -21.52 13.14
C GLU A 126 4.97 -20.23 13.37
N PHE A 127 5.92 -20.29 14.31
CA PHE A 127 6.87 -19.21 14.55
C PHE A 127 8.21 -19.62 13.94
N ILE A 128 8.62 -18.92 12.89
CA ILE A 128 9.82 -19.21 12.12
C ILE A 128 10.91 -18.24 12.57
N PRO A 129 11.94 -18.69 13.30
CA PRO A 129 13.03 -17.81 13.68
C PRO A 129 13.76 -17.33 12.43
N VAL A 130 14.01 -16.03 12.36
CA VAL A 130 14.69 -15.40 11.24
C VAL A 130 15.92 -14.65 11.73
N THR A 131 16.99 -14.74 10.96
CA THR A 131 18.17 -13.89 11.14
C THR A 131 17.93 -12.54 10.46
N ALA A 132 18.60 -11.50 10.95
CA ALA A 132 18.51 -10.17 10.33
C ALA A 132 18.93 -10.20 8.84
N THR A 133 19.84 -11.10 8.46
CA THR A 133 20.27 -11.30 7.07
C THR A 133 19.16 -11.87 6.19
N PHE A 134 18.40 -12.87 6.67
CA PHE A 134 17.31 -13.47 5.90
C PHE A 134 16.15 -12.50 5.66
N GLU A 135 15.82 -11.66 6.66
CA GLU A 135 14.83 -10.59 6.47
C GLU A 135 15.27 -9.59 5.40
N ALA A 136 16.52 -9.14 5.47
CA ALA A 136 17.06 -8.20 4.50
C ALA A 136 17.09 -8.78 3.07
N GLU A 137 17.51 -10.04 2.90
CA GLU A 137 17.49 -10.73 1.61
C GLU A 137 16.07 -10.84 1.04
N TYR A 138 15.10 -11.21 1.88
CA TYR A 138 13.71 -11.34 1.46
C TYR A 138 13.08 -9.99 1.06
N ASP A 139 13.28 -8.96 1.88
CA ASP A 139 12.78 -7.61 1.58
C ASP A 139 13.43 -7.05 0.31
N LEU A 140 14.72 -7.33 0.11
CA LEU A 140 15.45 -7.00 -1.10
C LEU A 140 14.86 -7.70 -2.33
N GLU A 141 14.59 -9.00 -2.29
CA GLU A 141 13.98 -9.74 -3.40
C GLU A 141 12.61 -9.15 -3.77
N ARG A 142 11.79 -8.85 -2.75
CA ARG A 142 10.46 -8.27 -2.93
C ARG A 142 10.55 -6.87 -3.58
N ALA A 143 11.47 -6.03 -3.10
CA ALA A 143 11.69 -4.69 -3.66
C ALA A 143 12.23 -4.77 -5.10
N GLN A 144 13.16 -5.68 -5.38
CA GLN A 144 13.69 -5.90 -6.71
C GLN A 144 12.61 -6.34 -7.70
N LYS A 145 11.70 -7.23 -7.28
CA LYS A 145 10.54 -7.64 -8.08
C LYS A 145 9.61 -6.46 -8.36
N ALA A 146 9.31 -5.64 -7.36
CA ALA A 146 8.45 -4.47 -7.50
C ALA A 146 9.06 -3.44 -8.48
N VAL A 147 10.35 -3.11 -8.33
CA VAL A 147 11.07 -2.19 -9.23
C VAL A 147 11.11 -2.73 -10.66
N ASN A 148 11.43 -4.02 -10.85
CA ASN A 148 11.45 -4.61 -12.19
C ASN A 148 10.05 -4.61 -12.84
N ALA A 149 8.99 -4.75 -12.05
CA ALA A 149 7.61 -4.74 -12.55
C ALA A 149 7.16 -3.38 -13.10
N LEU A 150 7.85 -2.28 -12.79
CA LEU A 150 7.58 -0.95 -13.36
C LEU A 150 7.86 -0.90 -14.88
N PHE A 151 8.79 -1.72 -15.35
CA PHE A 151 9.31 -1.64 -16.71
C PHE A 151 8.77 -2.74 -17.63
N THR A 152 8.73 -2.46 -18.93
CA THR A 152 8.54 -3.47 -19.98
C THR A 152 9.77 -4.40 -20.06
N SER A 153 9.58 -5.61 -20.58
CA SER A 153 10.66 -6.58 -20.78
C SER A 153 11.58 -6.27 -21.98
N THR A 154 11.26 -5.24 -22.78
CA THR A 154 12.01 -4.83 -23.98
C THR A 154 13.21 -3.96 -23.65
N ASN A 155 14.26 -3.96 -24.48
CA ASN A 155 15.42 -3.07 -24.37
C ASN A 155 15.39 -1.99 -25.47
N PRO A 156 15.49 -0.68 -25.18
CA PRO A 156 15.57 -0.06 -23.85
C PRO A 156 14.33 -0.31 -23.00
N ARG A 157 14.54 -0.52 -21.70
CA ARG A 157 13.45 -0.68 -20.72
C ARG A 157 12.62 0.60 -20.71
N ARG A 158 11.33 0.49 -21.02
CA ARG A 158 10.38 1.59 -20.96
C ARG A 158 9.44 1.38 -19.78
N LEU A 159 8.87 2.46 -19.26
CA LEU A 159 7.84 2.36 -18.22
C LEU A 159 6.57 1.73 -18.83
N LYS A 160 5.92 0.82 -18.12
CA LYS A 160 4.63 0.29 -18.57
C LYS A 160 3.57 1.41 -18.54
N THR A 161 2.60 1.35 -19.46
CA THR A 161 1.59 2.41 -19.63
C THR A 161 0.60 2.49 -18.46
N ASP A 162 0.29 1.36 -17.85
CA ASP A 162 -0.62 1.20 -16.70
C ASP A 162 0.02 1.56 -15.36
N VAL A 163 1.36 1.54 -15.27
CA VAL A 163 2.08 2.03 -14.08
C VAL A 163 1.82 3.53 -13.93
N THR A 164 1.21 3.93 -12.82
CA THR A 164 0.94 5.33 -12.46
C THR A 164 2.14 5.96 -11.76
N ASP A 165 2.14 7.28 -11.66
CA ASP A 165 3.19 8.02 -10.95
C ASP A 165 3.22 7.67 -9.45
N TYR A 166 2.05 7.70 -8.81
CA TYR A 166 1.86 7.23 -7.42
C TYR A 166 2.37 5.81 -7.17
N HIS A 167 2.20 4.88 -8.11
CA HIS A 167 2.72 3.52 -7.95
C HIS A 167 4.27 3.51 -7.88
N ILE A 168 4.95 4.39 -8.63
CA ILE A 168 6.41 4.52 -8.56
C ILE A 168 6.81 5.02 -7.17
N ASP A 169 6.08 5.98 -6.60
CA ASP A 169 6.34 6.49 -5.24
C ASP A 169 6.15 5.39 -4.18
N GLN A 170 5.11 4.56 -4.30
CA GLN A 170 4.89 3.42 -3.41
C GLN A 170 6.04 2.40 -3.50
N VAL A 171 6.53 2.12 -4.71
CA VAL A 171 7.71 1.26 -4.89
C VAL A 171 8.96 1.94 -4.34
N SER A 172 9.10 3.26 -4.47
CA SER A 172 10.21 4.01 -3.85
C SER A 172 10.21 3.91 -2.34
N ASN A 173 9.04 3.98 -1.70
CA ASN A 173 8.90 3.83 -0.25
C ASN A 173 9.30 2.42 0.19
N MET A 174 8.92 1.40 -0.60
CA MET A 174 9.34 0.02 -0.36
C MET A 174 10.87 -0.15 -0.41
N VAL A 175 11.56 0.49 -1.36
CA VAL A 175 13.04 0.50 -1.43
C VAL A 175 13.65 1.27 -0.25
N ALA A 176 13.03 2.36 0.20
CA ALA A 176 13.51 3.14 1.34
C ALA A 176 13.55 2.34 2.64
N CYS A 177 12.62 1.39 2.83
CA CYS A 177 12.55 0.51 3.99
C CYS A 177 13.62 -0.60 4.01
N LEU A 178 14.43 -0.78 2.96
CA LEU A 178 15.50 -1.77 2.93
C LEU A 178 16.61 -1.45 3.94
N SER A 179 17.27 -2.47 4.46
CA SER A 179 18.34 -2.33 5.46
C SER A 179 19.58 -1.63 4.90
N ASP A 180 20.05 -0.59 5.58
CA ASP A 180 21.33 0.06 5.26
C ASP A 180 22.54 -0.77 5.71
N GLU A 181 22.35 -1.77 6.58
CA GLU A 181 23.42 -2.63 7.09
C GLU A 181 23.68 -3.82 6.16
N PHE A 182 22.61 -4.45 5.64
CA PHE A 182 22.69 -5.73 4.94
C PHE A 182 22.54 -5.65 3.42
N CYS A 183 21.97 -4.57 2.88
CA CYS A 183 21.69 -4.44 1.45
C CYS A 183 21.97 -3.02 0.92
N LEU A 184 22.99 -2.34 1.46
CA LEU A 184 23.30 -0.95 1.10
C LEU A 184 23.53 -0.76 -0.40
N ASP A 185 24.30 -1.67 -1.01
CA ASP A 185 24.70 -1.55 -2.42
C ASP A 185 23.51 -1.83 -3.35
N GLU A 186 22.72 -2.87 -3.06
CA GLU A 186 21.54 -3.21 -3.84
C GLU A 186 20.42 -2.18 -3.63
N LYS A 187 20.25 -1.65 -2.42
CA LYS A 187 19.32 -0.53 -2.13
C LYS A 187 19.67 0.68 -2.99
N ARG A 188 20.96 1.04 -3.09
CA ARG A 188 21.42 2.12 -3.97
C ARG A 188 21.10 1.84 -5.44
N GLU A 189 21.37 0.63 -5.93
CA GLU A 189 21.05 0.24 -7.31
C GLU A 189 19.54 0.32 -7.60
N LEU A 190 18.71 -0.15 -6.67
CA LEU A 190 17.25 -0.08 -6.79
C LEU A 190 16.76 1.37 -6.79
N PHE A 191 17.32 2.24 -5.95
CA PHE A 191 16.98 3.66 -5.98
C PHE A 191 17.33 4.33 -7.31
N GLU A 192 18.46 4.00 -7.92
CA GLU A 192 18.80 4.54 -9.24
C GLU A 192 17.79 4.09 -10.31
N LYS A 193 17.31 2.84 -10.25
CA LYS A 193 16.24 2.35 -11.14
C LYS A 193 14.91 3.05 -10.88
N VAL A 194 14.54 3.29 -9.62
CA VAL A 194 13.30 4.01 -9.28
C VAL A 194 13.36 5.46 -9.72
N LYS A 195 14.48 6.16 -9.50
CA LYS A 195 14.70 7.53 -10.01
C LYS A 195 14.59 7.56 -11.53
N TYR A 196 15.15 6.56 -12.22
CA TYR A 196 15.00 6.45 -13.66
C TYR A 196 13.53 6.23 -14.08
N ALA A 197 12.77 5.39 -13.36
CA ALA A 197 11.34 5.21 -13.60
C ALA A 197 10.56 6.53 -13.42
N LYS A 198 10.87 7.32 -12.38
CA LYS A 198 10.24 8.61 -12.12
C LYS A 198 10.50 9.59 -13.26
N ARG A 199 11.75 9.73 -13.72
CA ARG A 199 12.08 10.55 -14.91
C ARG A 199 11.28 10.13 -16.15
N LEU A 200 11.12 8.84 -16.41
CA LEU A 200 10.28 8.36 -17.51
C LEU A 200 8.79 8.65 -17.31
N SER A 201 8.32 8.74 -16.06
CA SER A 201 6.96 9.16 -15.72
C SER A 201 6.77 10.64 -16.02
N ASP A 202 7.75 11.47 -15.68
CA ASP A 202 7.75 12.91 -15.96
C ASP A 202 7.83 13.18 -17.47
N GLU A 203 8.68 12.45 -18.20
CA GLU A 203 8.82 12.60 -19.67
C GLU A 203 7.53 12.29 -20.45
N ARG A 204 6.65 11.41 -19.93
CA ARG A 204 5.35 11.13 -20.55
C ARG A 204 4.21 12.00 -19.98
N ASN A 205 4.48 12.78 -18.94
CA ASN A 205 3.50 13.69 -18.36
C ASN A 205 3.45 14.95 -19.22
N LEU A 206 2.27 15.26 -19.75
CA LEU A 206 2.07 16.45 -20.57
C LEU A 206 1.66 17.68 -19.75
N LEU A 207 1.39 17.48 -18.46
CA LEU A 207 1.14 18.58 -17.54
C LEU A 207 2.45 19.29 -17.22
N GLN A 208 2.39 20.60 -17.25
CA GLN A 208 3.48 21.47 -16.81
C GLN A 208 3.44 21.62 -15.30
N ASP A 209 4.62 21.81 -14.69
CA ASP A 209 4.76 21.92 -13.23
C ASP A 209 4.01 20.80 -12.46
N PRO A 210 4.37 19.52 -12.68
CA PRO A 210 3.64 18.39 -12.08
C PRO A 210 3.75 18.34 -10.54
N ASN A 211 4.72 19.05 -9.96
CA ASN A 211 4.95 19.13 -8.52
C ASN A 211 4.38 20.42 -7.89
N PHE A 212 3.47 21.11 -8.60
CA PHE A 212 2.75 22.29 -8.11
C PHE A 212 3.67 23.31 -7.42
N THR A 213 4.79 23.66 -8.05
CA THR A 213 5.72 24.64 -7.50
C THR A 213 5.12 26.05 -7.48
N PHE A 214 4.15 26.33 -8.36
CA PHE A 214 3.48 27.62 -8.43
C PHE A 214 2.04 27.53 -8.96
N ILE A 215 1.12 28.31 -8.39
CA ILE A 215 -0.26 28.47 -8.87
C ILE A 215 -0.49 29.93 -9.27
N SER A 216 -0.72 30.14 -10.57
CA SER A 216 -1.10 31.44 -11.13
C SER A 216 -2.51 31.84 -10.72
N GLY A 217 -2.73 33.14 -10.52
CA GLY A 217 -4.02 33.69 -10.06
C GLY A 217 -4.10 33.95 -8.56
N GLN A 218 -3.14 33.42 -7.78
CA GLN A 218 -2.92 33.82 -6.40
C GLN A 218 -1.95 35.00 -6.41
N LEU A 219 -2.38 36.18 -5.96
CA LEU A 219 -1.50 37.34 -5.83
C LEU A 219 -0.34 36.99 -4.89
N SER A 220 0.88 36.91 -5.42
CA SER A 220 2.08 36.82 -4.60
C SER A 220 2.20 38.10 -3.77
N PHE A 221 1.94 38.03 -2.47
CA PHE A 221 2.32 39.09 -1.52
C PHE A 221 3.84 39.02 -1.30
N ALA A 222 4.62 39.20 -2.36
CA ALA A 222 6.07 39.18 -2.30
C ALA A 222 6.60 40.61 -2.12
N SER A 223 7.07 40.88 -0.90
CA SER A 223 8.00 41.96 -0.48
C SER A 223 7.57 43.43 -0.68
N ILE A 224 7.47 44.15 0.45
CA ILE A 224 7.25 45.62 0.55
C ILE A 224 8.56 46.41 0.35
N ASP A 225 9.68 45.72 0.22
CA ASP A 225 11.00 46.24 -0.05
C ASP A 225 11.18 46.39 -1.56
N GLY A 226 10.85 47.59 -2.05
CA GLY A 226 10.78 47.99 -3.46
C GLY A 226 12.10 47.92 -4.24
N GLN A 227 12.63 46.72 -4.41
CA GLN A 227 13.80 46.45 -5.24
C GLN A 227 13.73 45.04 -5.86
N SER A 228 12.74 44.80 -6.72
CA SER A 228 12.72 43.60 -7.56
C SER A 228 12.33 43.95 -9.00
N ASN A 229 13.23 43.63 -9.93
CA ASN A 229 12.95 43.56 -11.35
C ASN A 229 11.97 42.41 -11.57
N PHE A 230 10.67 42.68 -11.49
CA PHE A 230 9.66 41.70 -11.87
C PHE A 230 9.59 41.63 -13.40
N THR A 231 10.01 40.49 -13.95
CA THR A 231 9.45 39.97 -15.19
C THR A 231 7.93 39.95 -15.02
N SER A 232 7.22 40.52 -16.00
CA SER A 232 5.79 40.76 -15.89
C SER A 232 5.06 39.46 -15.57
N ILE A 233 4.06 39.49 -14.68
CA ILE A 233 3.19 38.35 -14.31
C ILE A 233 2.58 37.67 -15.57
N ASN A 234 2.55 38.39 -16.70
CA ASN A 234 2.14 37.90 -18.01
C ASN A 234 3.13 36.94 -18.72
N GLU A 235 4.39 36.82 -18.28
CA GLU A 235 5.37 35.89 -18.88
C GLU A 235 5.43 34.54 -18.15
N LEU A 236 4.94 34.45 -16.91
CA LEU A 236 4.83 33.21 -16.13
C LEU A 236 3.54 32.43 -16.43
N SER A 237 2.62 33.04 -17.18
CA SER A 237 1.18 32.71 -17.17
C SER A 237 0.69 31.87 -18.35
N GLU A 238 1.51 31.62 -19.38
CA GLU A 238 1.03 30.95 -20.59
C GLU A 238 0.98 29.41 -20.46
N HIS A 239 1.70 28.80 -19.50
CA HIS A 239 1.92 27.35 -19.48
C HIS A 239 1.90 26.67 -18.10
N GLY A 240 1.32 27.25 -17.05
CA GLY A 240 1.32 26.70 -15.68
C GLY A 240 -0.07 26.37 -15.10
N TRP A 241 -0.12 26.06 -13.81
CA TRP A 241 -1.38 25.89 -13.07
C TRP A 241 -2.05 27.23 -12.79
N TRP A 242 -3.38 27.25 -12.90
CA TRP A 242 -4.23 28.37 -12.51
C TRP A 242 -5.23 27.90 -11.46
N GLY A 243 -5.35 28.63 -10.36
CA GLY A 243 -6.23 28.21 -9.27
C GLY A 243 -6.81 29.36 -8.47
N SER A 244 -7.89 29.07 -7.75
CA SER A 244 -8.48 30.01 -6.80
C SER A 244 -7.57 30.23 -5.58
N GLU A 245 -7.79 31.32 -4.84
CA GLU A 245 -6.97 31.72 -3.67
C GLU A 245 -6.92 30.66 -2.56
N ASN A 246 -7.94 29.82 -2.44
CA ASN A 246 -8.05 28.84 -1.35
C ASN A 246 -7.35 27.51 -1.67
N VAL A 247 -6.84 27.32 -2.89
CA VAL A 247 -6.06 26.12 -3.21
C VAL A 247 -4.71 26.25 -2.54
N THR A 248 -4.31 25.27 -1.73
CA THR A 248 -3.00 25.30 -1.07
C THR A 248 -2.13 24.15 -1.53
N ILE A 249 -0.83 24.42 -1.66
CA ILE A 249 0.20 23.43 -1.90
C ILE A 249 0.79 23.04 -0.55
N GLN A 250 0.90 21.74 -0.31
CA GLN A 250 1.54 21.19 0.88
C GLN A 250 2.71 20.31 0.45
N GLU A 251 3.78 20.33 1.25
CA GLU A 251 4.86 19.35 1.11
C GLU A 251 4.34 17.95 1.47
N GLY A 252 4.99 16.90 0.95
CA GLY A 252 4.51 15.52 1.05
C GLY A 252 4.11 15.06 2.46
N ASN A 253 3.22 14.06 2.50
CA ASN A 253 2.66 13.47 3.71
C ASN A 253 2.80 11.93 3.70
N ASP A 254 2.08 11.21 4.59
CA ASP A 254 2.13 9.74 4.66
C ASP A 254 1.58 9.05 3.39
N VAL A 255 0.76 9.75 2.60
CA VAL A 255 0.16 9.26 1.36
C VAL A 255 0.97 9.73 0.13
N PHE A 256 1.27 11.02 0.05
CA PHE A 256 1.96 11.67 -1.06
C PHE A 256 3.43 11.90 -0.75
N LYS A 257 4.33 11.37 -1.58
CA LYS A 257 5.77 11.54 -1.40
C LYS A 257 6.26 12.94 -1.80
N GLU A 258 5.53 13.60 -2.68
CA GLU A 258 5.86 14.88 -3.31
C GLU A 258 4.83 15.94 -2.93
N ASN A 259 4.97 17.17 -3.45
CA ASN A 259 4.00 18.21 -3.17
C ASN A 259 2.62 17.79 -3.70
N TYR A 260 1.59 18.15 -2.95
CA TYR A 260 0.21 17.90 -3.32
C TYR A 260 -0.64 19.14 -3.09
N VAL A 261 -1.83 19.15 -3.69
CA VAL A 261 -2.78 20.25 -3.59
C VAL A 261 -3.94 19.86 -2.68
N THR A 262 -4.44 20.83 -1.93
CA THR A 262 -5.72 20.72 -1.22
C THR A 262 -6.69 21.75 -1.77
N LEU A 263 -7.90 21.28 -2.08
CA LEU A 263 -8.99 22.08 -2.60
C LEU A 263 -10.12 22.07 -1.56
N PRO A 264 -10.27 23.11 -0.73
CA PRO A 264 -11.36 23.17 0.23
C PRO A 264 -12.70 23.41 -0.48
N GLY A 265 -13.81 23.10 0.19
CA GLY A 265 -15.15 23.46 -0.28
C GLY A 265 -15.34 24.98 -0.34
N THR A 266 -16.37 25.42 -1.07
CA THR A 266 -16.81 26.82 -1.10
C THR A 266 -18.16 26.98 -0.41
N PHE A 267 -18.39 28.12 0.24
CA PHE A 267 -19.69 28.47 0.81
C PHE A 267 -20.65 29.07 -0.24
N ASN A 268 -20.16 29.34 -1.46
CA ASN A 268 -20.93 29.99 -2.51
C ASN A 268 -20.68 29.29 -3.84
N GLU A 269 -21.71 28.63 -4.37
CA GLU A 269 -21.67 27.90 -5.65
C GLU A 269 -21.28 28.78 -6.84
N CYS A 270 -21.51 30.10 -6.77
CA CYS A 270 -21.09 31.04 -7.81
C CYS A 270 -19.57 31.32 -7.81
N TYR A 271 -18.85 30.89 -6.76
CA TYR A 271 -17.41 31.05 -6.61
C TYR A 271 -16.78 29.69 -6.24
N PRO A 272 -16.71 28.75 -7.20
CA PRO A 272 -16.10 27.46 -6.96
C PRO A 272 -14.60 27.62 -6.70
N ASN A 273 -14.04 26.69 -5.94
CA ASN A 273 -12.60 26.50 -5.92
C ASN A 273 -12.22 25.67 -7.14
N TYR A 274 -11.22 26.13 -7.87
CA TYR A 274 -10.80 25.49 -9.12
C TYR A 274 -9.29 25.43 -9.17
N LEU A 275 -8.81 24.41 -9.90
CA LEU A 275 -7.44 24.27 -10.32
C LEU A 275 -7.48 23.73 -11.75
N TYR A 276 -6.93 24.47 -12.71
CA TYR A 276 -6.94 24.07 -14.11
C TYR A 276 -5.61 24.39 -14.79
N GLN A 277 -5.36 23.67 -15.88
CA GLN A 277 -4.23 23.91 -16.76
C GLN A 277 -4.66 23.58 -18.19
N LYS A 278 -4.21 24.40 -19.14
CA LYS A 278 -4.42 24.13 -20.57
C LYS A 278 -3.21 23.38 -21.12
N ILE A 279 -3.44 22.23 -21.73
CA ILE A 279 -2.42 21.51 -22.50
C ILE A 279 -2.41 22.08 -23.93
N GLY A 280 -1.23 22.48 -24.42
CA GLY A 280 -1.06 23.03 -25.76
C GLY A 280 -1.32 21.99 -26.86
N GLU A 281 -1.92 22.39 -27.97
CA GLU A 281 -2.21 21.48 -29.09
C GLU A 281 -0.94 20.86 -29.72
N SER A 282 0.21 21.55 -29.65
CA SER A 282 1.50 21.04 -30.12
C SER A 282 1.99 19.80 -29.37
N GLU A 283 1.57 19.63 -28.12
CA GLU A 283 1.90 18.47 -27.28
C GLU A 283 1.02 17.26 -27.61
N LEU A 284 -0.04 17.48 -28.38
CA LEU A 284 -1.04 16.48 -28.72
C LEU A 284 -0.80 15.87 -30.11
N LYS A 285 -1.13 14.59 -30.24
CA LYS A 285 -1.04 13.80 -31.46
C LYS A 285 -2.44 13.55 -31.99
N ALA A 286 -2.61 13.76 -33.30
CA ALA A 286 -3.86 13.47 -33.97
C ALA A 286 -4.28 12.00 -33.77
N TYR A 287 -5.59 11.75 -33.68
CA TYR A 287 -6.19 10.42 -33.55
C TYR A 287 -5.66 9.57 -32.39
N THR A 288 -5.17 10.22 -31.33
CA THR A 288 -4.59 9.56 -30.17
C THR A 288 -5.47 9.76 -28.94
N ARG A 289 -5.72 8.69 -28.18
CA ARG A 289 -6.41 8.78 -26.89
C ARG A 289 -5.42 9.19 -25.80
N TYR A 290 -5.81 10.19 -25.02
CA TYR A 290 -5.09 10.65 -23.83
C TYR A 290 -5.82 10.21 -22.56
N GLN A 291 -5.09 10.20 -21.44
CA GLN A 291 -5.62 9.82 -20.13
C GLN A 291 -5.15 10.84 -19.09
N LEU A 292 -6.11 11.50 -18.43
CA LEU A 292 -5.87 12.23 -17.19
C LEU A 292 -6.01 11.23 -16.03
N ARG A 293 -5.04 11.23 -15.11
CA ARG A 293 -5.08 10.41 -13.90
C ARG A 293 -4.27 11.08 -12.81
N GLY A 294 -4.68 10.86 -11.57
CA GLY A 294 -3.99 11.29 -10.36
C GLY A 294 -4.32 10.34 -9.22
N TYR A 295 -3.81 10.64 -8.03
CA TYR A 295 -4.19 9.94 -6.81
C TYR A 295 -4.89 10.95 -5.88
N ILE A 296 -6.00 10.54 -5.29
CA ILE A 296 -6.80 11.35 -4.39
C ILE A 296 -6.83 10.63 -3.05
N GLU A 297 -6.33 11.30 -2.01
CA GLU A 297 -6.33 10.75 -0.65
C GLU A 297 -7.75 10.64 -0.10
N ASP A 298 -8.52 11.71 -0.21
CA ASP A 298 -9.95 11.78 0.11
C ASP A 298 -10.65 12.82 -0.77
N SER A 299 -11.96 12.68 -0.96
CA SER A 299 -12.74 13.61 -1.77
C SER A 299 -14.20 13.65 -1.40
N GLN A 300 -14.74 14.86 -1.40
CA GLN A 300 -16.15 15.16 -1.38
C GLN A 300 -16.44 16.24 -2.43
N ASP A 301 -17.45 16.00 -3.26
CA ASP A 301 -17.94 16.95 -4.27
C ASP A 301 -16.88 17.47 -5.27
N LEU A 302 -15.84 16.66 -5.55
CA LEU A 302 -14.82 16.99 -6.56
C LEU A 302 -15.36 16.77 -7.98
N GLU A 303 -15.22 17.79 -8.82
CA GLU A 303 -15.53 17.75 -10.25
C GLU A 303 -14.23 17.76 -11.08
N ILE A 304 -14.15 16.87 -12.08
CA ILE A 304 -13.00 16.70 -13.00
C ILE A 304 -13.47 16.79 -14.45
#